data_AF-A0A2S2Q3Q0-F1
#
_entry.id   AF-A0A2S2Q3Q0-F1
#
_cell.length_a   1.000
_cell.length_b   1.000
_cell.length_c   1.000
_cell.angle_alpha   90.00
_cell.angle_beta   90.00
_cell.angle_gamma   90.00
#
_symmetry.space_group_name_H-M   'P 1'
#
loop_
_entity.id
_entity.type
_entity.pdbx_description
1 polymer ?
#
loop_
_entity_poly.entity_id
_entity_poly.type
_entity_poly.pdbx_seq_one_letter_code
_entity_poly.pdbx_strand_id
1 'polypeptide(L)'
;MVFNYLLRKYRQSITYREQSKDMLVQITHKLRLGYRKLGENLAADGKIPDWKLIFFMSQFEARKICENNYCPLIVHKALKRRKLWPTLSSLQFDDVCCGSPVPKNLIDKESIDSSTRLKGCCVFPGRVK
;
A
#
# COMPACT_ATOMS: atom_id res chain seq x y z
N MET A 1 -39.61 19.37 -4.17
CA MET A 1 -38.62 19.41 -5.27
C MET A 1 -37.16 19.27 -4.80
N VAL A 2 -36.73 20.01 -3.76
CA VAL A 2 -35.32 19.99 -3.28
C VAL A 2 -34.84 18.60 -2.82
N PHE A 3 -35.67 17.85 -2.09
CA PHE A 3 -35.31 16.50 -1.62
C PHE A 3 -34.98 15.53 -2.77
N ASN A 4 -35.80 15.50 -3.82
CA ASN A 4 -35.58 14.63 -4.98
C ASN A 4 -34.30 15.02 -5.75
N TYR A 5 -33.99 16.32 -5.81
CA TYR A 5 -32.74 16.79 -6.39
C TYR A 5 -31.52 16.31 -5.58
N LEU A 6 -31.56 16.47 -4.26
CA LEU A 6 -30.49 16.01 -3.37
C LEU A 6 -30.33 14.48 -3.41
N LEU A 7 -31.42 13.73 -3.44
CA LEU A 7 -31.39 12.26 -3.56
C LEU A 7 -30.68 11.81 -4.84
N ARG A 8 -30.96 12.47 -5.97
CA ARG A 8 -30.28 12.19 -7.24
C ARG A 8 -28.79 12.50 -7.16
N LYS A 9 -28.41 13.65 -6.58
CA LYS A 9 -27.01 14.03 -6.40
C LYS A 9 -26.26 13.10 -5.45
N TYR A 10 -26.91 12.64 -4.38
CA TYR A 10 -26.35 11.68 -3.44
C TYR A 10 -26.02 10.34 -4.10
N ARG A 11 -26.97 9.76 -4.85
CA ARG A 11 -26.75 8.51 -5.60
C ARG A 11 -25.63 8.65 -6.63
N GLN A 12 -25.58 9.80 -7.31
CA GLN A 12 -24.52 10.12 -8.25
C GLN A 12 -23.15 10.22 -7.57
N SER A 13 -23.07 10.84 -6.39
CA SER A 13 -21.85 10.97 -5.60
C SER A 13 -21.26 9.60 -5.18
N ILE A 14 -22.12 8.65 -4.78
CA ILE A 14 -21.68 7.27 -4.48
C ILE A 14 -21.02 6.64 -5.71
N THR A 15 -21.62 6.84 -6.89
CA THR A 15 -21.06 6.32 -8.15
C THR A 15 -19.69 6.94 -8.44
N TYR A 16 -19.55 8.25 -8.24
CA TYR A 16 -18.28 8.95 -8.43
C TYR A 16 -17.18 8.50 -7.47
N ARG A 17 -17.53 8.12 -6.23
CA ARG A 17 -16.57 7.58 -5.27
C ARG A 17 -15.93 6.29 -5.79
N GLU A 18 -16.73 5.35 -6.28
CA GLU A 18 -16.21 4.09 -6.81
C GLU A 18 -15.45 4.31 -8.13
N GLN A 19 -15.96 5.17 -9.02
CA GLN A 19 -15.24 5.53 -10.26
C GLN A 19 -13.87 6.17 -9.99
N SER A 20 -13.76 7.02 -8.97
CA SER A 20 -12.48 7.63 -8.59
C SER A 20 -11.48 6.60 -8.08
N LYS A 21 -11.95 5.61 -7.31
CA LYS A 21 -11.13 4.47 -6.87
C LYS A 21 -10.64 3.66 -8.07
N ASP A 22 -11.53 3.36 -9.02
CA ASP A 22 -11.18 2.58 -10.20
C ASP A 22 -10.15 3.30 -11.07
N MET A 23 -10.30 4.60 -11.27
CA MET A 23 -9.33 5.43 -11.99
C MET A 23 -7.96 5.41 -11.29
N LEU A 24 -7.93 5.52 -9.96
CA LEU A 24 -6.68 5.46 -9.20
C LEU A 24 -5.99 4.10 -9.38
N VAL A 25 -6.72 3.00 -9.32
CA VAL A 25 -6.19 1.65 -9.58
C VAL A 25 -5.59 1.54 -10.99
N GLN A 26 -6.27 2.09 -12.00
CA GLN A 26 -5.76 2.10 -13.38
C GLN A 26 -4.47 2.92 -13.51
N ILE A 27 -4.39 4.09 -12.88
CA ILE A 27 -3.19 4.94 -12.86
C ILE A 27 -2.04 4.19 -12.19
N THR A 28 -2.27 3.60 -11.02
CA THR A 28 -1.27 2.81 -10.29
C THR A 28 -0.78 1.64 -11.14
N HIS A 29 -1.67 0.96 -11.87
CA HIS A 29 -1.28 -0.14 -12.76
C HIS A 29 -0.37 0.34 -13.91
N LYS A 30 -0.73 1.45 -14.57
CA LYS A 30 0.09 2.02 -15.65
C LYS A 30 1.46 2.47 -15.14
N LEU A 31 1.52 3.13 -13.99
CA LEU A 31 2.77 3.51 -13.34
C LEU A 31 3.63 2.28 -13.01
N ARG A 32 3.04 1.23 -12.46
CA ARG A 32 3.74 -0.02 -12.15
C ARG A 32 4.38 -0.65 -13.39
N LEU A 33 3.66 -0.67 -14.52
CA LEU A 33 4.22 -1.16 -15.79
C LEU A 33 5.37 -0.26 -16.28
N GLY A 34 5.23 1.06 -16.18
CA GLY A 34 6.29 2.01 -16.51
C GLY A 34 7.56 1.80 -15.68
N TYR A 35 7.42 1.70 -14.36
CA TYR A 35 8.55 1.42 -13.46
C TYR A 35 9.16 0.05 -13.68
N ARG A 36 8.37 -0.96 -14.02
CA ARG A 36 8.90 -2.28 -14.41
C ARG A 36 9.81 -2.15 -15.63
N LYS A 37 9.34 -1.49 -16.69
CA LYS A 37 10.13 -1.33 -17.91
C LYS A 37 11.38 -0.49 -17.67
N LEU A 38 11.27 0.56 -16.85
CA LEU A 38 12.41 1.36 -16.42
C LEU A 38 13.44 0.52 -15.65
N GLY A 39 13.00 -0.31 -14.70
CA GLY A 39 13.88 -1.20 -13.94
C GLY A 39 14.57 -2.23 -14.83
N GLU A 40 13.86 -2.80 -15.81
CA GLU A 40 14.43 -3.73 -16.79
C GLU A 40 15.55 -3.06 -17.61
N ASN A 41 15.32 -1.82 -18.08
CA ASN A 41 16.33 -1.06 -18.81
C ASN A 41 17.54 -0.73 -17.93
N LEU A 42 17.33 -0.26 -16.70
CA LEU A 42 18.42 0.06 -15.77
C LEU A 42 19.26 -1.17 -15.36
N ALA A 43 18.63 -2.35 -15.32
CA ALA A 43 19.33 -3.60 -15.08
C ALA A 43 20.14 -4.05 -16.30
N ALA A 44 19.59 -3.87 -17.50
CA ALA A 44 20.31 -4.13 -18.75
C ALA A 44 21.53 -3.20 -18.92
N ASP A 45 21.42 -1.95 -18.50
CA ASP A 45 22.51 -0.97 -18.48
C ASP A 45 23.55 -1.24 -17.36
N GLY A 46 23.34 -2.25 -16.52
CA GLY A 46 24.23 -2.58 -15.39
C GLY A 46 24.21 -1.57 -14.23
N LYS A 47 23.29 -0.59 -14.24
CA LYS A 47 23.16 0.42 -13.18
C LYS A 47 22.59 -0.16 -11.88
N ILE A 48 21.76 -1.19 -12.00
CA ILE A 48 21.08 -1.86 -10.90
C ILE A 48 21.24 -3.38 -11.06
N PRO A 49 21.43 -4.16 -9.97
CA PRO A 49 21.61 -5.61 -10.07
C PRO A 49 20.35 -6.40 -10.44
N ASP A 50 19.16 -5.89 -10.12
CA ASP A 50 17.86 -6.55 -10.36
C ASP A 50 16.80 -5.48 -10.65
N TRP A 51 16.00 -5.67 -11.69
CA TRP A 51 14.93 -4.76 -12.10
C TRP A 51 13.92 -4.49 -10.98
N LYS A 52 13.67 -5.46 -10.08
CA LYS A 52 12.75 -5.30 -8.94
C LYS A 52 13.24 -4.31 -7.90
N LEU A 53 14.54 -3.98 -7.89
CA LEU A 53 15.12 -3.09 -6.89
C LEU A 53 14.55 -1.67 -6.99
N ILE A 54 14.02 -1.29 -8.16
CA ILE A 54 13.41 0.03 -8.39
C ILE A 54 12.23 0.32 -7.44
N PHE A 55 11.49 -0.70 -7.00
CA PHE A 55 10.37 -0.54 -6.06
C PHE A 55 10.80 -0.25 -4.62
N PHE A 56 12.09 -0.40 -4.31
CA PHE A 56 12.67 -0.04 -3.01
C PHE A 56 13.36 1.34 -3.04
N MET A 57 13.22 2.08 -4.14
CA MET A 57 13.78 3.42 -4.32
C MET A 57 12.66 4.47 -4.26
N SER A 58 13.01 5.68 -3.81
CA SER A 58 12.12 6.83 -3.95
C SER A 58 12.09 7.33 -5.40
N GLN A 59 11.06 8.09 -5.78
CA GLN A 59 10.98 8.67 -7.13
C GLN A 59 12.19 9.56 -7.44
N PHE A 60 12.68 10.32 -6.46
CA PHE A 60 13.88 11.15 -6.59
C PHE A 60 15.15 10.31 -6.79
N GLU A 61 15.28 9.21 -6.06
CA GLU A 61 16.40 8.28 -6.19
C GLU A 61 16.40 7.59 -7.57
N ALA A 62 15.23 7.16 -8.05
CA ALA A 62 15.07 6.58 -9.38
C ALA A 62 15.45 7.57 -10.48
N ARG A 63 14.99 8.83 -10.37
CA ARG A 63 15.37 9.92 -11.29
C ARG A 63 16.88 10.16 -11.30
N LYS A 64 17.51 10.20 -10.12
CA LYS A 64 18.96 10.42 -9.99
C LYS A 64 19.81 9.30 -10.59
N ILE A 65 19.33 8.06 -10.57
CA ILE A 65 19.98 6.93 -11.27
C ILE A 65 19.81 7.02 -12.79
N CYS A 66 18.70 7.60 -13.26
CA CYS A 66 18.51 7.83 -14.69
C CYS A 66 19.46 8.91 -15.21
N GLU A 67 19.58 10.02 -14.47
CA GLU A 67 20.42 11.18 -14.84
C GLU A 67 21.92 10.91 -14.70
N ASN A 68 22.35 10.20 -13.65
CA ASN A 68 23.76 9.87 -13.44
C ASN A 68 24.10 8.49 -14.03
N ASN A 69 25.36 8.32 -14.46
CA ASN A 69 25.81 7.05 -15.02
C ASN A 69 25.81 5.91 -13.97
N TYR A 70 26.19 6.18 -12.71
CA TYR A 70 26.18 5.18 -11.65
C TYR A 70 26.17 5.83 -10.25
N CYS A 71 25.29 5.36 -9.35
CA CYS A 71 25.23 5.85 -7.96
C CYS A 71 25.09 4.69 -6.96
N PRO A 72 26.21 4.09 -6.52
CA PRO A 72 26.20 2.88 -5.69
C PRO A 72 25.55 3.10 -4.31
N LEU A 73 25.60 4.32 -3.77
CA LEU A 73 24.97 4.67 -2.50
C LEU A 73 23.45 4.44 -2.51
N ILE A 74 22.78 4.74 -3.63
CA ILE A 74 21.33 4.56 -3.78
C ILE A 74 21.01 3.06 -3.87
N VAL A 75 21.78 2.33 -4.68
CA VAL A 75 21.64 0.87 -4.83
C VAL A 75 21.80 0.16 -3.48
N HIS A 76 22.82 0.54 -2.70
CA HIS A 76 23.05 -0.03 -1.37
C HIS A 76 21.90 0.25 -0.40
N LYS A 77 21.35 1.48 -0.39
CA LYS A 77 20.17 1.82 0.41
C LYS A 77 18.94 1.00 0.01
N ALA A 78 18.69 0.86 -1.29
CA ALA A 78 17.57 0.08 -1.81
C ALA A 78 17.69 -1.41 -1.44
N LEU A 79 18.90 -1.99 -1.51
CA LEU A 79 19.16 -3.36 -1.07
C LEU A 79 18.89 -3.55 0.43
N LYS A 80 19.31 -2.59 1.26
CA LYS A 80 19.02 -2.60 2.70
C LYS A 80 17.51 -2.57 2.97
N ARG A 81 16.76 -1.70 2.27
CA ARG A 81 15.28 -1.64 2.37
C ARG A 81 14.63 -2.96 1.95
N ARG A 82 15.10 -3.58 0.85
CA ARG A 82 14.62 -4.90 0.41
C ARG A 82 14.84 -5.98 1.46
N LYS A 83 15.98 -5.96 2.14
CA LYS A 83 16.29 -6.90 3.23
C LYS A 83 15.41 -6.67 4.47
N LEU A 84 15.07 -5.42 4.79
CA LEU A 84 14.23 -5.06 5.94
C LEU A 84 12.72 -5.26 5.70
N TRP A 85 12.29 -5.27 4.44
CA TRP A 85 10.88 -5.34 4.07
C TRP A 85 10.08 -6.47 4.73
N PRO A 86 10.57 -7.73 4.80
CA PRO A 86 9.82 -8.81 5.43
C PRO A 86 9.56 -8.55 6.91
N THR A 87 10.57 -8.06 7.64
CA THR A 87 10.45 -7.71 9.06
C THR A 87 9.46 -6.58 9.24
N LEU A 88 9.56 -5.50 8.46
CA LEU A 88 8.65 -4.36 8.55
C LEU A 88 7.20 -4.74 8.19
N SER A 89 7.00 -5.62 7.19
CA SER A 89 5.69 -6.08 6.76
C SER A 89 4.98 -6.96 7.81
N SER A 90 5.72 -7.53 8.76
CA SER A 90 5.16 -8.32 9.87
C SER A 90 4.73 -7.49 11.08
N LEU A 91 5.16 -6.22 11.16
CA LEU A 91 4.81 -5.35 12.28
C LEU A 91 3.34 -4.95 12.19
N GLN A 92 2.64 -5.05 13.32
CA GLN A 92 1.26 -4.58 13.47
C GLN A 92 1.23 -3.32 14.34
N PHE A 93 0.38 -2.36 13.99
CA PHE A 93 0.23 -1.09 14.68
C PHE A 93 -1.24 -0.86 15.07
N ASP A 94 -1.50 0.16 15.87
CA ASP A 94 -2.85 0.67 16.10
C ASP A 94 -3.39 1.38 14.85
N ASP A 95 -4.72 1.32 14.66
CA ASP A 95 -5.43 2.00 13.57
C ASP A 95 -5.15 3.51 13.58
N VAL A 96 -4.99 4.09 14.78
CA VAL A 96 -4.59 5.47 14.99
C VAL A 96 -3.36 5.48 15.88
N CYS A 97 -2.24 5.93 15.34
CA CYS A 97 -1.00 6.15 16.08
C CYS A 97 -0.88 7.65 16.41
N CYS A 98 -0.76 7.98 17.70
CA CYS A 98 -0.46 9.34 18.14
C CYS A 98 1.03 9.44 18.53
N GLY A 99 1.80 10.26 17.82
CA GLY A 99 3.25 10.34 18.02
C GLY A 99 4.01 9.26 17.25
N SER A 100 5.09 8.72 17.84
CA SER A 100 5.88 7.67 17.18
C SER A 100 5.12 6.33 17.18
N PRO A 101 4.96 5.65 16.04
CA PRO A 101 4.28 4.37 15.99
C PRO A 101 5.08 3.31 16.76
N VAL A 102 4.42 2.62 17.68
CA VAL A 102 5.00 1.51 18.46
C VAL A 102 4.32 0.20 18.01
N PRO A 103 5.08 -0.84 17.64
CA PRO A 103 4.49 -2.10 17.21
C PRO A 103 3.78 -2.81 18.37
N LYS A 104 2.65 -3.44 18.08
CA LYS A 104 1.91 -4.26 19.03
C LYS A 104 2.65 -5.56 19.31
N ASN A 105 2.83 -5.88 20.58
CA ASN A 105 3.19 -7.23 21.00
C ASN A 105 1.91 -8.07 20.98
N LEU A 106 1.83 -9.03 20.05
CA LEU A 106 0.79 -10.06 20.00
C LEU A 106 1.01 -11.05 21.15
N ILE A 107 0.83 -10.59 22.40
CA ILE A 107 0.68 -11.50 23.53
C ILE A 107 -0.81 -11.72 23.65
N ASP A 108 -1.24 -12.93 23.31
CA ASP A 108 -2.62 -13.38 23.39
C ASP A 108 -3.16 -13.07 24.78
N LYS A 109 -4.05 -12.07 24.87
CA LYS A 109 -4.90 -11.93 26.04
C LYS A 109 -5.90 -13.08 25.96
N GLU A 110 -5.56 -14.20 26.59
CA GLU A 110 -6.49 -15.32 26.79
C GLU A 110 -7.78 -14.79 27.41
N SER A 111 -8.81 -14.63 26.59
CA SER A 111 -10.15 -14.36 27.09
C SER A 111 -10.69 -15.67 27.64
N ILE A 112 -10.69 -15.79 28.97
CA ILE A 112 -11.44 -16.80 29.72
C ILE A 112 -12.93 -16.52 29.48
N ASP A 113 -13.49 -17.05 28.39
CA ASP A 113 -14.94 -17.03 28.17
C ASP A 113 -15.33 -18.33 27.44
N SER A 114 -16.15 -19.14 28.10
CA SER A 114 -16.44 -20.55 27.81
C SER A 114 -17.34 -20.79 26.59
N SER A 115 -17.40 -19.84 25.66
CA SER A 115 -18.09 -20.02 24.38
C SER A 115 -17.23 -19.48 23.24
N THR A 116 -16.89 -20.34 22.29
CA THR A 116 -16.07 -19.99 21.12
C THR A 116 -16.86 -19.08 20.18
N ARG A 117 -16.91 -17.78 20.49
CA ARG A 117 -17.55 -16.74 19.65
C ARG A 117 -16.50 -15.76 19.17
N LEU A 118 -16.31 -15.69 17.86
CA LEU A 118 -15.53 -14.63 17.23
C LEU A 118 -16.37 -13.35 17.20
N LYS A 119 -15.81 -12.26 17.73
CA LYS A 119 -16.42 -10.92 17.66
C LYS A 119 -15.91 -10.20 16.40
N GLY A 120 -16.79 -9.42 15.76
CA GLY A 120 -16.47 -8.64 14.57
C GLY A 120 -17.38 -7.42 14.45
N CYS A 121 -17.17 -6.61 13.42
CA CYS A 121 -18.03 -5.46 13.14
C CYS A 121 -19.25 -5.90 12.30
N CYS A 122 -20.46 -5.62 12.78
CA CYS A 122 -21.69 -5.95 12.06
C CYS A 122 -21.85 -5.03 10.83
N VAL A 123 -21.79 -5.60 9.63
CA VAL A 123 -21.94 -4.84 8.37
C VAL A 123 -23.41 -4.74 7.94
N PHE A 124 -24.20 -5.79 8.14
CA PHE A 124 -25.62 -5.84 7.78
C PHE A 124 -26.41 -6.57 8.87
N PRO A 125 -27.58 -6.06 9.30
CA PRO A 125 -28.45 -6.77 10.23
C PRO A 125 -29.11 -7.96 9.52
N GLY A 126 -28.58 -9.16 9.73
CA GLY A 126 -29.13 -10.40 9.20
C GLY A 126 -28.62 -11.61 9.97
N ARG A 127 -29.41 -12.70 9.99
CA ARG A 127 -29.02 -13.98 10.56
C ARG A 127 -29.29 -15.07 9.54
N VAL A 128 -28.25 -15.78 9.14
CA VAL A 128 -28.33 -16.97 8.28
C VAL A 128 -28.01 -18.17 9.17
N LYS A 129 -28.75 -19.28 8.98
CA LYS A 129 -28.51 -20.54 9.68
C LYS A 129 -27.55 -21.41 8.89
#